data_AF-A0A521YEP4-F1
#
_entry.id   AF-A0A521YEP4-F1
#
_cell.length_a   1.000
_cell.length_b   1.000
_cell.length_c   1.000
_cell.angle_alpha   90.00
_cell.angle_beta   90.00
_cell.angle_gamma   90.00
#
_symmetry.space_group_name_H-M   'P 1'
#
loop_
_entity.id
_entity.type
_entity.pdbx_description
1 polymer ?
#
loop_
_entity_poly.entity_id
_entity_poly.type
_entity_poly.pdbx_seq_one_letter_code
_entity_poly.pdbx_strand_id
1 'polypeptide(L)'
;MEHICGPHCSHGLTPEAERDAKEEFKVARRSFLRDAMVAGGTTVSAAAALNVSMAPSAFAASAKPGSGMASHYYIPAAANTVLWGYFSKSAKPVVTVESGDFVTIETLTHHANDDAERMVKGDAGAESVFYWDAKKKGVLRRGAGPMDAKNGAGGGEGVHICTGPVFIKDAEPGDILEVRIVDVVPRPSANPLYKGKSFGSNAAANWGFHYGDTLTEPKKREVVTIYEVDTTGERNWARAVYNYRWTPQTDPFGIVHATIDYPGVPVD
;
A
#
# COMPACT_ATOMS: atom_id res chain seq x y z
N MET A 1 -28.77 -28.23 14.80
CA MET A 1 -29.34 -28.31 13.43
C MET A 1 -28.24 -27.85 12.48
N GLU A 2 -27.64 -28.77 11.74
CA GLU A 2 -26.64 -28.48 10.71
C GLU A 2 -27.35 -27.81 9.53
N HIS A 3 -26.95 -26.58 9.19
CA HIS A 3 -27.43 -25.91 7.99
C HIS A 3 -26.49 -26.22 6.83
N ILE A 4 -27.03 -26.75 5.73
CA ILE A 4 -26.30 -27.00 4.49
C ILE A 4 -26.71 -25.92 3.48
N CYS A 5 -25.76 -25.10 3.04
CA CYS A 5 -25.99 -24.01 2.09
C CYS A 5 -26.44 -24.52 0.72
N GLY A 6 -27.42 -23.85 0.11
CA GLY A 6 -27.95 -24.19 -1.21
C GLY A 6 -28.25 -22.96 -2.09
N PRO A 7 -28.73 -23.15 -3.33
CA PRO A 7 -28.94 -22.07 -4.33
C PRO A 7 -29.95 -20.99 -3.93
N HIS A 8 -30.69 -21.20 -2.83
CA HIS A 8 -31.65 -20.28 -2.27
C HIS A 8 -31.18 -19.66 -0.94
N CYS A 9 -29.94 -19.93 -0.51
CA CYS A 9 -29.37 -19.26 0.65
C CYS A 9 -28.91 -17.85 0.29
N SER A 10 -29.53 -16.85 0.91
CA SER A 10 -29.07 -15.47 0.88
C SER A 10 -28.04 -15.24 1.99
N HIS A 11 -26.75 -15.37 1.68
CA HIS A 11 -25.65 -14.96 2.57
C HIS A 11 -25.24 -13.49 2.35
N GLY A 12 -26.22 -12.64 2.04
CA GLY A 12 -26.03 -11.20 2.01
C GLY A 12 -26.32 -10.59 3.37
N LEU A 13 -25.70 -9.44 3.66
CA LEU A 13 -26.17 -8.54 4.71
C LEU A 13 -27.68 -8.33 4.50
N THR A 14 -28.47 -8.46 5.56
CA THR A 14 -29.89 -8.07 5.47
C THR A 14 -29.95 -6.59 5.04
N PRO A 15 -31.05 -6.13 4.40
CA PRO A 15 -31.18 -4.72 4.02
C PRO A 15 -30.91 -3.74 5.18
N GLU A 16 -31.19 -4.16 6.41
CA GLU A 16 -30.87 -3.44 7.64
C GLU A 16 -29.35 -3.40 7.90
N ALA A 17 -28.67 -4.54 7.82
CA ALA A 17 -27.22 -4.61 8.00
C ALA A 17 -26.44 -3.89 6.89
N GLU A 18 -26.97 -3.85 5.67
CA GLU A 18 -26.41 -3.04 4.57
C GLU A 18 -26.56 -1.53 4.82
N ARG A 19 -27.69 -1.11 5.38
CA ARG A 19 -27.93 0.30 5.76
C ARG A 19 -27.03 0.72 6.90
N ASP A 20 -26.87 -0.13 7.91
CA ASP A 20 -26.07 0.17 9.09
C ASP A 20 -24.57 0.25 8.72
N ALA A 21 -24.08 -0.66 7.87
CA ALA A 21 -22.75 -0.56 7.29
C ALA A 21 -22.56 0.76 6.51
N LYS A 22 -23.53 1.16 5.68
CA LYS A 22 -23.48 2.44 4.93
C LYS A 22 -23.49 3.68 5.83
N GLU A 23 -24.19 3.63 6.97
CA GLU A 23 -24.17 4.69 8.00
C GLU A 23 -22.80 4.76 8.67
N GLU A 24 -22.22 3.61 9.07
CA GLU A 24 -20.87 3.53 9.63
C GLU A 24 -19.81 4.09 8.65
N PHE A 25 -19.90 3.76 7.35
CA PHE A 25 -19.03 4.35 6.33
C PHE A 25 -19.17 5.88 6.20
N LYS A 26 -20.39 6.41 6.30
CA LYS A 26 -20.61 7.87 6.25
C LYS A 26 -20.04 8.56 7.49
N VAL A 27 -20.16 7.94 8.67
CA VAL A 27 -19.61 8.47 9.92
C VAL A 27 -18.08 8.43 9.89
N ALA A 28 -17.48 7.31 9.48
CA ALA A 28 -16.03 7.15 9.35
C ALA A 28 -15.44 8.16 8.35
N ARG A 29 -16.07 8.34 7.17
CA ARG A 29 -15.65 9.34 6.17
C ARG A 29 -15.73 10.76 6.68
N ARG A 30 -16.76 11.09 7.49
CA ARG A 30 -16.90 12.42 8.12
C ARG A 30 -15.87 12.65 9.24
N SER A 31 -15.53 11.61 10.00
CA SER A 31 -14.45 11.68 11.00
C SER A 31 -13.11 11.91 10.32
N PHE A 32 -12.80 11.15 9.27
CA PHE A 32 -11.57 11.31 8.48
C PHE A 32 -11.38 12.73 7.93
N LEU A 33 -12.43 13.34 7.37
CA LEU A 33 -12.39 14.72 6.89
C LEU A 33 -12.22 15.76 8.01
N ARG A 34 -12.76 15.49 9.22
CA ARG A 34 -12.55 16.35 10.40
C ARG A 34 -11.13 16.23 10.93
N ASP A 35 -10.60 15.01 11.05
CA ASP A 35 -9.27 14.76 11.60
C ASP A 35 -8.16 15.26 10.67
N ALA A 36 -8.37 15.15 9.35
CA ALA A 36 -7.51 15.77 8.34
C ALA A 36 -7.51 17.32 8.40
N MET A 37 -8.58 17.93 8.91
CA MET A 37 -8.67 19.39 9.10
C MET A 37 -8.00 19.86 10.39
N VAL A 38 -8.01 19.05 11.45
CA VAL A 38 -7.34 19.35 12.72
C VAL A 38 -5.82 19.23 12.60
N ALA A 39 -5.30 18.33 11.76
CA ALA A 39 -3.86 18.23 11.48
C ALA A 39 -3.31 19.37 10.59
N GLY A 40 -4.18 20.18 9.96
CA GLY A 40 -3.80 21.23 9.01
C GLY A 40 -3.86 22.67 9.53
N GLY A 41 -4.12 22.89 10.82
CA GLY A 41 -4.43 24.22 11.33
C GLY A 41 -3.93 24.53 12.74
N THR A 42 -2.62 24.64 12.94
CA THR A 42 -2.06 25.44 14.05
C THR A 42 -0.77 26.16 13.62
N THR A 43 -0.90 27.44 13.27
CA THR A 43 0.21 28.39 13.34
C THR A 43 0.37 28.85 14.79
N VAL A 44 1.41 28.45 15.52
CA VAL A 44 2.10 29.30 16.53
C VAL A 44 3.56 28.82 16.76
N SER A 45 4.46 29.77 16.56
CA SER A 45 5.84 30.01 17.02
C SER A 45 6.52 29.15 18.10
N ALA A 46 7.82 28.94 17.86
CA ALA A 46 8.97 28.98 18.78
C ALA A 46 9.02 28.13 20.08
N ALA A 47 10.04 27.26 20.11
CA ALA A 47 10.88 26.87 21.25
C ALA A 47 10.21 26.33 22.54
N ALA A 48 10.23 25.01 22.71
CA ALA A 48 10.60 24.34 23.97
C ALA A 48 10.75 22.83 23.73
N ALA A 49 11.84 22.26 24.25
CA ALA A 49 12.08 20.84 24.29
C ALA A 49 11.00 20.12 25.12
N LEU A 50 10.29 19.15 24.54
CA LEU A 50 9.53 18.14 25.28
C LEU A 50 9.55 16.82 24.51
N ASN A 51 10.02 15.78 25.19
CA ASN A 51 9.98 14.39 24.78
C ASN A 51 8.58 13.99 24.30
N VAL A 52 8.43 13.73 23.00
CA VAL A 52 7.24 13.02 22.49
C VAL A 52 7.49 11.53 22.68
N SER A 53 7.21 11.04 23.87
CA SER A 53 6.82 9.65 24.04
C SER A 53 5.58 9.41 23.19
N MET A 54 5.70 8.58 22.15
CA MET A 54 4.56 8.07 21.38
C MET A 54 3.72 7.19 22.32
N ALA A 55 2.79 7.82 23.05
CA ALA A 55 1.70 7.10 23.65
C ALA A 55 0.77 6.65 22.51
N PRO A 56 0.40 5.35 22.43
CA PRO A 56 -0.63 4.92 21.51
C PRO A 56 -1.88 5.74 21.80
N SER A 57 -2.45 6.37 20.76
CA SER A 57 -3.71 7.10 20.85
C SER A 57 -4.73 6.26 21.62
N ALA A 58 -5.26 6.83 22.70
CA ALA A 58 -6.09 6.17 23.68
C ALA A 58 -7.52 5.84 23.18
N PHE A 59 -7.63 5.03 22.12
CA PHE A 59 -8.85 4.28 21.79
C PHE A 59 -8.87 2.87 22.40
N ALA A 60 -7.77 2.43 23.01
CA ALA A 60 -7.64 1.08 23.57
C ALA A 60 -8.29 0.89 24.97
N ALA A 61 -9.00 1.89 25.54
CA ALA A 61 -9.47 1.84 26.92
C ALA A 61 -11.01 1.75 27.11
N SER A 62 -11.79 1.56 26.05
CA SER A 62 -13.26 1.50 26.18
C SER A 62 -13.98 0.39 25.42
N ALA A 63 -13.28 -0.62 24.90
CA ALA A 63 -13.92 -1.82 24.38
C ALA A 63 -14.10 -2.85 25.51
N LYS A 64 -15.33 -2.96 26.04
CA LYS A 64 -15.73 -4.12 26.85
C LYS A 64 -16.08 -5.28 25.89
N PRO A 65 -15.56 -6.50 26.09
CA PRO A 65 -16.01 -7.66 25.32
C PRO A 65 -17.52 -7.86 25.47
N GLY A 66 -18.26 -7.95 24.35
CA GLY A 66 -19.69 -8.23 24.34
C GLY A 66 -20.64 -7.05 24.07
N SER A 67 -20.16 -5.88 23.62
CA SER A 67 -21.05 -4.76 23.23
C SER A 67 -21.56 -4.81 21.78
N GLY A 68 -21.30 -5.88 21.03
CA GLY A 68 -21.89 -6.07 19.70
C GLY A 68 -21.40 -5.11 18.60
N MET A 69 -20.25 -4.44 18.78
CA MET A 69 -19.60 -3.65 17.72
C MET A 69 -18.30 -4.32 17.31
N ALA A 70 -18.12 -4.54 16.01
CA ALA A 70 -16.86 -4.99 15.43
C ALA A 70 -15.73 -3.99 15.74
N SER A 71 -14.52 -4.47 16.00
CA SER A 71 -13.36 -3.60 16.15
C SER A 71 -12.90 -3.11 14.77
N HIS A 72 -12.36 -1.89 14.69
CA HIS A 72 -11.82 -1.35 13.44
C HIS A 72 -10.36 -0.92 13.64
N TYR A 73 -9.44 -1.59 12.91
CA TYR A 73 -8.01 -1.33 12.93
C TYR A 73 -7.55 -0.51 11.73
N TYR A 74 -6.43 0.17 11.88
CA TYR A 74 -5.78 0.92 10.80
C TYR A 74 -4.30 0.52 10.69
N ILE A 75 -3.87 0.11 9.49
CA ILE A 75 -2.49 -0.31 9.22
C ILE A 75 -1.90 0.65 8.17
N PRO A 76 -1.01 1.58 8.58
CA PRO A 76 -0.32 2.45 7.63
C PRO A 76 0.69 1.67 6.80
N ALA A 77 1.01 2.16 5.60
CA ALA A 77 2.05 1.58 4.75
C ALA A 77 3.40 2.21 5.14
N ALA A 78 4.23 1.43 5.85
CA ALA A 78 5.53 1.86 6.33
C ALA A 78 6.53 0.70 6.29
N ALA A 79 7.82 0.99 6.35
CA ALA A 79 8.88 -0.02 6.25
C ALA A 79 8.76 -1.18 7.26
N ASN A 80 8.14 -0.94 8.42
CA ASN A 80 7.94 -1.94 9.47
C ASN A 80 6.57 -2.66 9.42
N THR A 81 5.68 -2.29 8.51
CA THR A 81 4.35 -2.90 8.34
C THR A 81 4.20 -3.62 7.00
N VAL A 82 5.26 -3.71 6.21
CA VAL A 82 5.24 -4.33 4.88
C VAL A 82 6.28 -5.44 4.74
N LEU A 83 5.95 -6.42 3.92
CA LEU A 83 6.90 -7.36 3.31
C LEU A 83 7.03 -7.02 1.84
N TRP A 84 8.25 -6.97 1.30
CA TRP A 84 8.44 -6.67 -0.12
C TRP A 84 8.84 -7.93 -0.88
N GLY A 85 7.91 -8.44 -1.69
CA GLY A 85 8.17 -9.46 -2.69
C GLY A 85 8.01 -10.90 -2.22
N TYR A 86 7.47 -11.14 -1.03
CA TYR A 86 7.29 -12.50 -0.52
C TYR A 86 6.16 -12.59 0.51
N PHE A 87 5.62 -13.80 0.66
CA PHE A 87 4.82 -14.21 1.81
C PHE A 87 5.66 -15.11 2.72
N SER A 88 5.42 -15.05 4.03
CA SER A 88 6.07 -15.96 4.98
C SER A 88 5.15 -16.26 6.15
N LYS A 89 4.89 -17.56 6.40
CA LYS A 89 4.13 -18.02 7.57
C LYS A 89 4.83 -17.71 8.91
N SER A 90 6.12 -17.40 8.88
CA SER A 90 6.92 -17.06 10.06
C SER A 90 7.05 -15.55 10.27
N ALA A 91 6.48 -14.73 9.37
CA ALA A 91 6.47 -13.28 9.56
C ALA A 91 5.59 -12.92 10.77
N LYS A 92 6.09 -12.03 11.62
CA LYS A 92 5.33 -11.54 12.77
C LYS A 92 4.12 -10.73 12.26
N PRO A 93 2.90 -11.04 12.70
CA PRO A 93 1.74 -10.23 12.36
C PRO A 93 1.87 -8.79 12.86
N VAL A 94 1.37 -7.83 12.09
CA VAL A 94 1.31 -6.42 12.49
C VAL A 94 0.13 -6.16 13.45
N VAL A 95 -0.94 -6.94 13.31
CA VAL A 95 -2.13 -6.90 14.17
C VAL A 95 -2.80 -8.29 14.19
N THR A 96 -3.49 -8.59 15.29
CA THR A 96 -4.40 -9.73 15.42
C THR A 96 -5.83 -9.20 15.48
N VAL A 97 -6.73 -9.79 14.70
CA VAL A 97 -8.14 -9.43 14.64
C VAL A 97 -9.04 -10.64 14.85
N GLU A 98 -10.28 -10.41 15.26
CA GLU A 98 -11.31 -11.45 15.40
C GLU A 98 -12.22 -11.48 14.17
N SER A 99 -12.96 -12.57 13.97
CA SER A 99 -13.94 -12.66 12.89
C SER A 99 -15.01 -11.58 13.02
N GLY A 100 -15.28 -10.86 11.93
CA GLY A 100 -16.20 -9.72 11.90
C GLY A 100 -15.53 -8.36 12.10
N ASP A 101 -14.27 -8.30 12.52
CA ASP A 101 -13.53 -7.03 12.64
C ASP A 101 -13.24 -6.41 11.26
N PHE A 102 -13.07 -5.08 11.27
CA PHE A 102 -12.68 -4.28 10.11
C PHE A 102 -11.20 -3.88 10.19
N VAL A 103 -10.56 -3.78 9.03
CA VAL A 103 -9.19 -3.25 8.91
C VAL A 103 -9.12 -2.32 7.71
N THR A 104 -8.70 -1.07 7.94
CA THR A 104 -8.25 -0.18 6.87
C THR A 104 -6.75 -0.39 6.66
N ILE A 105 -6.37 -0.81 5.46
CA ILE A 105 -4.99 -1.15 5.11
C ILE A 105 -4.51 -0.19 4.02
N GLU A 106 -3.49 0.60 4.33
CA GLU A 106 -2.79 1.36 3.30
C GLU A 106 -1.87 0.45 2.50
N THR A 107 -1.78 0.69 1.19
CA THR A 107 -0.88 -0.05 0.30
C THR A 107 -0.08 0.91 -0.57
N LEU A 108 1.08 0.45 -1.04
CA LEU A 108 1.96 1.21 -1.93
C LEU A 108 2.27 0.39 -3.18
N THR A 109 2.26 1.03 -4.34
CA THR A 109 2.80 0.43 -5.56
C THR A 109 4.31 0.34 -5.46
N HIS A 110 4.90 -0.78 -5.88
CA HIS A 110 6.35 -0.98 -5.92
C HIS A 110 7.05 -0.16 -7.02
N HIS A 111 6.27 0.43 -7.93
CA HIS A 111 6.72 1.33 -8.99
C HIS A 111 6.77 2.82 -8.57
N ALA A 112 6.57 3.16 -7.29
CA ALA A 112 6.53 4.57 -6.88
C ALA A 112 7.83 5.33 -7.18
N ASN A 113 8.98 4.64 -7.20
CA ASN A 113 10.27 5.24 -7.53
C ASN A 113 10.49 5.46 -9.05
N ASP A 114 9.57 5.02 -9.91
CA ASP A 114 9.57 5.39 -11.33
C ASP A 114 9.38 6.90 -11.53
N ASP A 115 8.71 7.55 -10.57
CA ASP A 115 8.63 9.00 -10.43
C ASP A 115 8.47 9.36 -8.96
N ALA A 116 9.60 9.42 -8.26
CA ALA A 116 9.63 9.71 -6.84
C ALA A 116 9.05 11.09 -6.51
N GLU A 117 9.12 12.07 -7.42
CA GLU A 117 8.57 13.42 -7.19
C GLU A 117 7.03 13.40 -7.06
N ARG A 118 6.37 12.50 -7.80
CA ARG A 118 4.91 12.37 -7.81
C ARG A 118 4.39 11.35 -6.82
N MET A 119 5.12 10.27 -6.57
CA MET A 119 4.63 9.11 -5.83
C MET A 119 5.33 8.82 -4.48
N VAL A 120 6.45 9.50 -4.16
CA VAL A 120 7.21 9.25 -2.92
C VAL A 120 7.43 10.53 -2.11
N LYS A 121 7.96 11.59 -2.72
CA LYS A 121 8.43 12.80 -2.04
C LYS A 121 7.31 13.49 -1.26
N GLY A 122 7.54 13.73 0.02
CA GLY A 122 6.59 14.33 0.96
C GLY A 122 5.60 13.35 1.58
N ASP A 123 5.59 12.09 1.15
CA ASP A 123 4.77 11.03 1.72
C ASP A 123 5.60 10.20 2.70
N ALA A 124 5.41 10.40 4.00
CA ALA A 124 6.21 9.74 5.03
C ALA A 124 6.16 8.20 4.97
N GLY A 125 5.02 7.63 4.57
CA GLY A 125 4.85 6.18 4.42
C GLY A 125 5.68 5.65 3.25
N ALA A 126 5.52 6.28 2.08
CA ALA A 126 6.29 5.94 0.89
C ALA A 126 7.79 6.21 1.09
N GLU A 127 8.18 7.35 1.64
CA GLU A 127 9.57 7.67 1.97
C GLU A 127 10.18 6.63 2.90
N SER A 128 9.45 6.14 3.90
CA SER A 128 9.96 5.10 4.79
C SER A 128 10.25 3.78 4.04
N VAL A 129 9.37 3.36 3.13
CA VAL A 129 9.49 2.09 2.39
C VAL A 129 10.54 2.19 1.29
N PHE A 130 10.53 3.29 0.54
CA PHE A 130 11.40 3.53 -0.61
C PHE A 130 12.75 4.12 -0.25
N TYR A 131 12.98 4.52 1.00
CA TYR A 131 14.27 5.05 1.45
C TYR A 131 15.42 4.17 0.94
N TRP A 132 16.35 4.79 0.23
CA TRP A 132 17.55 4.12 -0.24
C TRP A 132 18.65 5.17 -0.43
N ASP A 133 19.72 5.06 0.36
CA ASP A 133 20.95 5.82 0.17
C ASP A 133 22.14 4.86 0.04
N ALA A 134 23.37 5.40 -0.08
CA ALA A 134 24.58 4.59 -0.20
C ALA A 134 24.89 3.69 1.02
N LYS A 135 24.16 3.82 2.13
CA LYS A 135 24.44 3.12 3.40
C LYS A 135 23.34 2.14 3.79
N LYS A 136 22.06 2.44 3.49
CA LYS A 136 20.92 1.63 3.93
C LYS A 136 19.71 1.78 3.01
N LYS A 137 18.79 0.83 3.19
CA LYS A 137 17.44 0.82 2.63
C LYS A 137 16.41 0.81 3.75
N GLY A 138 15.26 1.43 3.52
CA GLY A 138 14.10 1.33 4.41
C GLY A 138 13.61 -0.12 4.52
N VAL A 139 13.44 -0.76 3.35
CA VAL A 139 13.20 -2.21 3.24
C VAL A 139 14.34 -2.85 2.44
N LEU A 140 15.20 -3.59 3.14
CA LEU A 140 16.40 -4.21 2.57
C LEU A 140 16.06 -5.33 1.60
N ARG A 141 15.38 -6.38 2.08
CA ARG A 141 14.96 -7.55 1.30
C ARG A 141 13.81 -7.18 0.37
N ARG A 142 13.96 -7.43 -0.92
CA ARG A 142 12.91 -7.33 -1.93
C ARG A 142 12.91 -8.59 -2.78
N GLY A 143 11.99 -9.50 -2.47
CA GLY A 143 11.89 -10.84 -3.07
C GLY A 143 12.24 -11.99 -2.11
N ALA A 144 11.87 -13.20 -2.52
CA ALA A 144 12.07 -14.43 -1.77
C ALA A 144 13.48 -15.04 -1.92
N GLY A 145 14.30 -14.51 -2.84
CA GLY A 145 15.63 -15.03 -3.15
C GLY A 145 16.69 -14.81 -2.07
N PRO A 146 17.96 -15.12 -2.36
CA PRO A 146 19.10 -14.95 -1.45
C PRO A 146 19.32 -13.49 -1.02
N MET A 147 19.85 -13.27 0.19
CA MET A 147 20.18 -11.91 0.69
C MET A 147 21.39 -11.28 -0.01
N ASP A 148 22.23 -12.10 -0.61
CA ASP A 148 23.47 -11.76 -1.32
C ASP A 148 23.33 -11.91 -2.85
N ALA A 149 22.10 -11.93 -3.37
CA ALA A 149 21.85 -11.96 -4.80
C ALA A 149 22.47 -10.74 -5.52
N LYS A 150 22.94 -10.96 -6.76
CA LYS A 150 23.76 -10.00 -7.51
C LYS A 150 23.08 -8.66 -7.78
N ASN A 151 21.77 -8.66 -7.95
CA ASN A 151 20.93 -7.50 -8.21
C ASN A 151 20.33 -6.90 -6.92
N GLY A 152 20.71 -7.40 -5.74
CA GLY A 152 20.27 -6.90 -4.44
C GLY A 152 19.55 -7.96 -3.58
N ALA A 153 19.45 -7.70 -2.28
CA ALA A 153 18.87 -8.64 -1.32
C ALA A 153 17.44 -9.05 -1.70
N GLY A 154 17.18 -10.37 -1.73
CA GLY A 154 15.92 -10.96 -2.17
C GLY A 154 15.85 -11.23 -3.68
N GLY A 155 16.85 -10.78 -4.45
CA GLY A 155 17.02 -11.08 -5.86
C GLY A 155 15.97 -10.47 -6.80
N GLY A 156 15.04 -9.65 -6.30
CA GLY A 156 13.86 -9.23 -7.07
C GLY A 156 12.91 -10.39 -7.39
N GLU A 157 13.08 -11.54 -6.73
CA GLU A 157 12.26 -12.75 -6.93
C GLU A 157 10.90 -12.58 -6.23
N GLY A 158 10.06 -11.74 -6.81
CA GLY A 158 8.83 -11.21 -6.23
C GLY A 158 8.97 -9.72 -5.93
N VAL A 159 7.99 -8.92 -6.39
CA VAL A 159 8.18 -7.46 -6.54
C VAL A 159 7.18 -6.61 -5.76
N HIS A 160 6.10 -7.19 -5.24
CA HIS A 160 4.99 -6.44 -4.64
C HIS A 160 5.27 -6.05 -3.19
N ILE A 161 4.87 -4.85 -2.78
CA ILE A 161 4.83 -4.44 -1.38
C ILE A 161 3.51 -4.94 -0.79
N CYS A 162 3.59 -5.80 0.22
CA CYS A 162 2.45 -6.42 0.88
C CYS A 162 2.36 -5.92 2.33
N THR A 163 1.39 -5.06 2.62
CA THR A 163 1.11 -4.59 3.99
C THR A 163 0.52 -5.72 4.84
N GLY A 164 1.05 -5.93 6.05
CA GLY A 164 0.69 -7.02 6.94
C GLY A 164 1.92 -7.81 7.42
N PRO A 165 1.75 -9.09 7.83
CA PRO A 165 0.52 -9.89 7.82
C PRO A 165 -0.50 -9.49 8.90
N VAL A 166 -1.79 -9.74 8.63
CA VAL A 166 -2.87 -9.68 9.63
C VAL A 166 -3.14 -11.10 10.13
N PHE A 167 -3.11 -11.29 11.45
CA PHE A 167 -3.44 -12.58 12.06
C PHE A 167 -4.92 -12.64 12.40
N ILE A 168 -5.60 -13.71 11.99
CA ILE A 168 -7.00 -13.96 12.33
C ILE A 168 -7.02 -14.90 13.53
N LYS A 169 -7.64 -14.46 14.63
CA LYS A 169 -7.76 -15.26 15.84
C LYS A 169 -8.55 -16.54 15.57
N ASP A 170 -8.08 -17.65 16.13
CA ASP A 170 -8.67 -18.97 16.07
C ASP A 170 -8.78 -19.59 14.65
N ALA A 171 -8.19 -18.98 13.62
CA ALA A 171 -8.15 -19.55 12.28
C ALA A 171 -7.20 -20.76 12.21
N GLU A 172 -7.70 -21.89 11.70
CA GLU A 172 -6.98 -23.16 11.59
C GLU A 172 -6.77 -23.58 10.11
N PRO A 173 -5.74 -24.41 9.81
CA PRO A 173 -5.57 -24.97 8.47
C PRO A 173 -6.80 -25.79 8.06
N GLY A 174 -7.47 -25.36 6.99
CA GLY A 174 -8.71 -25.97 6.51
C GLY A 174 -9.90 -25.01 6.53
N ASP A 175 -9.80 -23.94 7.32
CA ASP A 175 -10.79 -22.86 7.35
C ASP A 175 -10.80 -22.02 6.06
N ILE A 176 -11.88 -21.28 5.87
CA ILE A 176 -12.05 -20.29 4.80
C ILE A 176 -12.10 -18.90 5.41
N LEU A 177 -11.25 -18.01 4.90
CA LEU A 177 -11.29 -16.59 5.24
C LEU A 177 -12.12 -15.83 4.21
N GLU A 178 -13.26 -15.28 4.62
CA GLU A 178 -13.97 -14.27 3.84
C GLU A 178 -13.28 -12.91 4.02
N VAL A 179 -12.90 -12.26 2.91
CA VAL A 179 -12.38 -10.89 2.91
C VAL A 179 -13.29 -10.02 2.05
N ARG A 180 -14.06 -9.15 2.70
CA ARG A 180 -14.94 -8.20 2.02
C ARG A 180 -14.21 -6.89 1.76
N ILE A 181 -13.93 -6.59 0.50
CA ILE A 181 -13.39 -5.27 0.12
C ILE A 181 -14.56 -4.29 0.04
N VAL A 182 -14.71 -3.50 1.09
CA VAL A 182 -15.88 -2.62 1.29
C VAL A 182 -15.70 -1.22 0.71
N ASP A 183 -14.47 -0.72 0.63
CA ASP A 183 -14.13 0.58 0.04
C ASP A 183 -12.68 0.58 -0.47
N VAL A 184 -12.39 1.43 -1.46
CA VAL A 184 -11.04 1.61 -2.02
C VAL A 184 -10.88 3.07 -2.42
N VAL A 185 -9.80 3.71 -1.95
CA VAL A 185 -9.46 5.09 -2.30
C VAL A 185 -8.03 5.19 -2.83
N PRO A 186 -7.78 5.95 -3.92
CA PRO A 186 -6.42 6.23 -4.35
C PRO A 186 -5.65 7.02 -3.29
N ARG A 187 -4.41 6.61 -2.99
CA ARG A 187 -3.51 7.34 -2.10
C ARG A 187 -3.08 8.66 -2.76
N PRO A 188 -3.43 9.85 -2.23
CA PRO A 188 -3.10 11.11 -2.87
C PRO A 188 -1.59 11.35 -2.94
N SER A 189 -1.14 12.04 -3.99
CA SER A 189 0.23 12.57 -4.04
C SER A 189 0.43 13.57 -2.90
N ALA A 190 1.55 13.45 -2.19
CA ALA A 190 1.94 14.40 -1.16
C ALA A 190 2.58 15.68 -1.73
N ASN A 191 2.89 15.69 -3.03
CA ASN A 191 3.47 16.85 -3.68
C ASN A 191 2.39 17.96 -3.84
N PRO A 192 2.62 19.16 -3.28
CA PRO A 192 1.63 20.23 -3.27
C PRO A 192 1.24 20.73 -4.66
N LEU A 193 2.09 20.52 -5.67
CA LEU A 193 1.78 20.86 -7.07
C LEU A 193 0.67 20.01 -7.67
N TYR A 194 0.40 18.83 -7.10
CA TYR A 194 -0.54 17.85 -7.63
C TYR A 194 -1.69 17.56 -6.65
N LYS A 195 -2.09 18.57 -5.86
CA LYS A 195 -3.20 18.45 -4.91
C LYS A 195 -4.47 17.88 -5.59
N GLY A 196 -5.06 16.86 -4.97
CA GLY A 196 -6.25 16.20 -5.50
C GLY A 196 -5.96 15.20 -6.63
N LYS A 197 -4.72 14.73 -6.77
CA LYS A 197 -4.32 13.74 -7.77
C LYS A 197 -3.53 12.61 -7.12
N SER A 198 -3.62 11.45 -7.75
CA SER A 198 -2.73 10.30 -7.53
C SER A 198 -2.04 9.97 -8.83
N PHE A 199 -0.87 9.36 -8.74
CA PHE A 199 -0.15 8.89 -9.91
C PHE A 199 0.09 7.38 -9.82
N GLY A 200 0.21 6.76 -10.98
CA GLY A 200 0.57 5.37 -11.11
C GLY A 200 1.53 5.19 -12.28
N SER A 201 2.27 4.09 -12.25
CA SER A 201 3.17 3.70 -13.32
C SER A 201 2.64 2.44 -14.02
N ASN A 202 2.75 2.44 -15.33
CA ASN A 202 2.58 1.27 -16.17
C ASN A 202 3.91 0.97 -16.88
N ALA A 203 4.57 -0.11 -16.46
CA ALA A 203 5.80 -0.57 -17.10
C ALA A 203 5.48 -1.65 -18.16
N ALA A 204 5.73 -1.33 -19.42
CA ALA A 204 5.90 -2.30 -20.49
C ALA A 204 7.27 -2.98 -20.31
N ALA A 205 7.31 -4.02 -19.48
CA ALA A 205 8.55 -4.56 -18.91
C ALA A 205 9.05 -5.85 -19.59
N ASN A 206 10.26 -6.28 -19.24
CA ASN A 206 10.94 -7.44 -19.83
C ASN A 206 10.23 -8.79 -19.60
N TRP A 207 9.40 -8.91 -18.56
CA TRP A 207 8.56 -10.08 -18.29
C TRP A 207 7.18 -10.00 -18.98
N GLY A 208 6.90 -8.93 -19.71
CA GLY A 208 5.63 -8.75 -20.40
C GLY A 208 5.51 -9.66 -21.62
N PHE A 209 4.28 -10.13 -21.90
CA PHE A 209 3.99 -11.00 -23.05
C PHE A 209 4.41 -10.41 -24.41
N HIS A 210 4.42 -9.07 -24.52
CA HIS A 210 4.78 -8.33 -25.72
C HIS A 210 6.30 -8.15 -25.92
N TYR A 211 7.12 -8.50 -24.92
CA TYR A 211 8.53 -8.12 -24.89
C TYR A 211 9.31 -8.77 -26.04
N GLY A 212 9.99 -7.95 -26.85
CA GLY A 212 10.72 -8.40 -28.04
C GLY A 212 9.86 -8.52 -29.31
N ASP A 213 8.53 -8.48 -29.21
CA ASP A 213 7.58 -8.54 -30.34
C ASP A 213 7.03 -7.15 -30.71
N THR A 214 7.83 -6.11 -30.50
CA THR A 214 7.42 -4.75 -30.83
C THR A 214 7.71 -4.42 -32.29
N LEU A 215 6.81 -3.66 -32.92
CA LEU A 215 6.91 -3.31 -34.35
C LEU A 215 8.07 -2.34 -34.68
N THR A 216 8.53 -1.58 -33.68
CA THR A 216 9.52 -0.50 -33.86
C THR A 216 10.83 -0.83 -33.15
N GLU A 217 11.94 -0.33 -33.68
CA GLU A 217 13.25 -0.43 -33.02
C GLU A 217 13.39 0.55 -31.84
N PRO A 218 14.19 0.23 -30.80
CA PRO A 218 14.78 -1.09 -30.54
C PRO A 218 13.71 -2.10 -30.08
N LYS A 219 13.73 -3.32 -30.66
CA LYS A 219 12.70 -4.35 -30.37
C LYS A 219 12.63 -4.79 -28.91
N LYS A 220 13.79 -4.91 -28.27
CA LYS A 220 13.92 -5.17 -26.83
C LYS A 220 14.09 -3.84 -26.11
N ARG A 221 13.02 -3.39 -25.48
CA ARG A 221 12.99 -2.18 -24.67
C ARG A 221 11.94 -2.30 -23.60
N GLU A 222 12.13 -1.57 -22.52
CA GLU A 222 11.11 -1.36 -21.51
C GLU A 222 10.65 0.09 -21.55
N VAL A 223 9.36 0.33 -21.35
CA VAL A 223 8.78 1.68 -21.40
C VAL A 223 7.91 1.87 -20.18
N VAL A 224 8.23 2.88 -19.39
CA VAL A 224 7.40 3.32 -18.28
C VAL A 224 6.48 4.42 -18.76
N THR A 225 5.19 4.31 -18.47
CA THR A 225 4.18 5.34 -18.71
C THR A 225 3.55 5.76 -17.40
N ILE A 226 3.69 7.04 -17.05
CA ILE A 226 3.08 7.62 -15.85
C ILE A 226 1.64 8.03 -16.17
N TYR A 227 0.71 7.63 -15.30
CA TYR A 227 -0.71 7.98 -15.36
C TYR A 227 -1.11 8.83 -14.16
N GLU A 228 -2.09 9.70 -14.38
CA GLU A 228 -2.74 10.52 -13.37
C GLU A 228 -4.19 10.07 -13.16
N VAL A 229 -4.59 9.96 -11.90
CA VAL A 229 -5.96 9.68 -11.46
C VAL A 229 -6.45 10.82 -10.56
N ASP A 230 -7.73 11.13 -10.63
CA ASP A 230 -8.36 12.12 -9.77
C ASP A 230 -8.78 11.50 -8.43
N THR A 231 -8.32 12.07 -7.31
CA THR A 231 -8.59 11.49 -5.97
C THR A 231 -9.94 11.89 -5.42
N THR A 232 -10.61 12.87 -6.03
CA THR A 232 -11.95 13.31 -5.59
C THR A 232 -13.04 12.31 -5.99
N GLY A 233 -12.77 11.48 -6.99
CA GLY A 233 -13.74 10.58 -7.61
C GLY A 233 -14.65 11.27 -8.63
N GLU A 234 -14.49 12.57 -8.90
CA GLU A 234 -15.25 13.29 -9.94
C GLU A 234 -14.91 12.76 -11.33
N ARG A 235 -13.61 12.54 -11.60
CA ARG A 235 -13.14 11.91 -12.84
C ARG A 235 -12.88 10.42 -12.64
N ASN A 236 -13.66 9.58 -13.32
CA ASN A 236 -13.58 8.12 -13.23
C ASN A 236 -12.65 7.46 -14.28
N TRP A 237 -11.70 8.21 -14.84
CA TRP A 237 -10.73 7.70 -15.83
C TRP A 237 -9.33 8.25 -15.56
N ALA A 238 -8.33 7.44 -15.95
CA ALA A 238 -6.92 7.77 -15.85
C ALA A 238 -6.40 8.46 -17.12
N ARG A 239 -5.47 9.41 -16.97
CA ARG A 239 -4.84 10.13 -18.07
C ARG A 239 -3.36 9.79 -18.13
N ALA A 240 -2.84 9.40 -19.28
CA ALA A 240 -1.39 9.30 -19.47
C ALA A 240 -0.77 10.71 -19.38
N VAL A 241 0.29 10.85 -18.58
CA VAL A 241 1.00 12.12 -18.37
C VAL A 241 2.20 12.19 -19.32
N TYR A 242 3.06 11.18 -19.25
CA TYR A 242 4.23 11.03 -20.11
C TYR A 242 4.70 9.57 -20.12
N ASN A 243 5.62 9.24 -21.01
CA ASN A 243 6.37 8.00 -20.95
C ASN A 243 7.86 8.24 -21.13
N TYR A 244 8.65 7.25 -20.75
CA TYR A 244 10.08 7.20 -21.02
C TYR A 244 10.51 5.75 -21.23
N ARG A 245 11.56 5.56 -22.02
CA ARG A 245 12.19 4.26 -22.17
C ARG A 245 13.11 4.06 -20.97
N TRP A 246 13.07 2.88 -20.36
CA TRP A 246 14.04 2.51 -19.35
C TRP A 246 15.46 2.58 -19.94
N THR A 247 16.33 3.30 -19.26
CA THR A 247 17.78 3.31 -19.49
C THR A 247 18.45 2.68 -18.27
N PRO A 248 19.68 2.16 -18.39
CA PRO A 248 20.38 1.57 -17.25
C PRO A 248 20.41 2.54 -16.06
N GLN A 249 19.82 2.11 -14.94
CA GLN A 249 19.79 2.87 -13.69
C GLN A 249 20.86 2.33 -12.75
N THR A 250 21.61 3.21 -12.09
CA THR A 250 22.56 2.79 -11.05
C THR A 250 21.92 3.03 -9.70
N ASP A 251 21.69 1.97 -8.92
CA ASP A 251 21.11 2.12 -7.59
C ASP A 251 22.08 2.81 -6.62
N PRO A 252 21.61 3.29 -5.45
CA PRO A 252 22.49 3.94 -4.47
C PRO A 252 23.62 3.06 -3.92
N PHE A 253 23.57 1.73 -4.09
CA PHE A 253 24.65 0.80 -3.73
C PHE A 253 25.64 0.56 -4.88
N GLY A 254 25.42 1.18 -6.04
CA GLY A 254 26.30 1.09 -7.22
C GLY A 254 26.00 -0.07 -8.15
N ILE A 255 24.88 -0.78 -7.98
CA ILE A 255 24.46 -1.86 -8.88
C ILE A 255 23.76 -1.25 -10.09
N VAL A 256 24.17 -1.66 -11.29
CA VAL A 256 23.55 -1.20 -12.54
C VAL A 256 22.43 -2.15 -12.96
N HIS A 257 21.24 -1.60 -13.12
CA HIS A 257 20.02 -2.27 -13.55
C HIS A 257 19.74 -1.93 -15.01
N ALA A 258 20.26 -2.74 -15.93
CA ALA A 258 20.12 -2.53 -17.38
C ALA A 258 18.68 -2.71 -17.87
N THR A 259 17.92 -3.54 -17.15
CA THR A 259 16.48 -3.72 -17.28
C THR A 259 15.82 -3.49 -15.92
N ILE A 260 14.49 -3.47 -15.86
CA ILE A 260 13.75 -3.48 -14.60
C ILE A 260 13.91 -4.86 -13.94
N ASP A 261 15.04 -5.14 -13.31
CA ASP A 261 15.35 -6.47 -12.74
C ASP A 261 15.31 -6.52 -11.21
N TYR A 262 15.06 -5.37 -10.56
CA TYR A 262 14.94 -5.24 -9.12
C TYR A 262 13.92 -4.15 -8.77
N PRO A 263 12.98 -4.39 -7.84
CA PRO A 263 11.87 -3.46 -7.61
C PRO A 263 12.30 -2.22 -6.81
N GLY A 264 11.70 -1.07 -7.13
CA GLY A 264 11.85 0.18 -6.38
C GLY A 264 13.24 0.82 -6.44
N VAL A 265 14.00 0.56 -7.51
CA VAL A 265 15.22 1.32 -7.85
C VAL A 265 14.80 2.76 -8.15
N PRO A 266 15.41 3.79 -7.51
CA PRO A 266 15.12 5.18 -7.84
C PRO A 266 15.61 5.50 -9.26
N VAL A 267 14.72 6.02 -10.10
CA VAL A 267 15.07 6.48 -11.45
C VAL A 267 15.62 7.91 -11.38
N ASP A 268 16.73 8.17 -12.08
CA ASP A 268 17.36 9.50 -12.24
C ASP A 268 16.68 10.35 -13.34
#